data_AF-A0A7J9ERH9-F1
#
_entry.id   AF-A0A7J9ERH9-F1
#
_cell.length_a   1.000
_cell.length_b   1.000
_cell.length_c   1.000
_cell.angle_alpha   90.00
_cell.angle_beta   90.00
_cell.angle_gamma   90.00
#
_symmetry.space_group_name_H-M   'P 1'
#
loop_
_entity.id
_entity.type
_entity.pdbx_description
1 polymer ?
#
loop_
_entity_poly.entity_id
_entity_poly.type
_entity_poly.pdbx_seq_one_letter_code
_entity_poly.pdbx_strand_id
1 'polypeptide(L)'
;MFVVIYPGNGDQSIPDRDSSRRNNSSESNKSNGDASQKFLDVNTNWREFRAMLYNNYQVEKTDSVAQGGTPHVSKPLGPKWAHPLSAPETGCVLLATEKLDGVRTFERTVVLLLRSGTRHPQEGPFGVVINRPLHKKIKHMKPNNNELATTFADCSLHFGGPLEASMFLLKVGKKSKIGGFEEVIPGLCFGARNSLDEAAELVKRGTLKSEDFKFFVGYAGWQLDQLREEIESDYWHVAACSPHLIFGDSSDSWSESLWKEILQEMGGHYSELSRKPKQDI
;
A
#
# COMPACT_ATOMS: atom_id res chain seq x y z
N MET A 1 14.44 5.81 -19.61
CA MET A 1 14.45 4.41 -20.08
C MET A 1 14.32 3.55 -18.83
N PHE A 2 13.15 2.97 -18.57
CA PHE A 2 12.89 2.22 -17.33
C PHE A 2 13.71 0.93 -17.35
N VAL A 3 14.78 0.87 -16.57
CA VAL A 3 15.50 -0.37 -16.32
C VAL A 3 14.90 -0.96 -15.05
N VAL A 4 14.08 -1.98 -15.23
CA VAL A 4 13.49 -2.74 -14.13
C VAL A 4 14.37 -3.98 -13.97
N ILE A 5 15.13 -4.07 -12.88
CA ILE A 5 16.17 -5.11 -12.72
C ILE A 5 15.54 -6.47 -12.38
N TYR A 6 16.00 -7.52 -13.09
CA TYR A 6 15.74 -8.92 -12.75
C TYR A 6 16.61 -9.36 -11.56
N PRO A 7 16.07 -10.00 -10.51
CA PRO A 7 16.88 -10.62 -9.48
C PRO A 7 17.62 -11.84 -10.06
N GLY A 8 18.94 -11.84 -9.95
CA GLY A 8 19.79 -12.99 -10.30
C GLY A 8 19.62 -14.14 -9.30
N ASN A 9 19.49 -15.36 -9.82
CA ASN A 9 19.44 -16.59 -9.04
C ASN A 9 20.74 -16.76 -8.23
N GLY A 10 20.59 -16.93 -6.91
CA GLY A 10 21.65 -17.30 -5.98
C GLY A 10 21.08 -18.21 -4.90
N ASP A 11 20.97 -19.48 -5.24
CA ASP A 11 20.66 -20.59 -4.34
C ASP A 11 21.90 -20.89 -3.48
N GLN A 12 21.76 -20.87 -2.14
CA GLN A 12 22.59 -21.68 -1.26
C GLN A 12 22.05 -21.76 0.18
N SER A 13 22.17 -22.97 0.70
CA SER A 13 21.46 -23.62 1.79
C SER A 13 21.96 -23.27 3.19
N ILE A 14 21.06 -23.45 4.16
CA ILE A 14 21.25 -23.45 5.63
C ILE A 14 22.17 -24.60 6.07
N PRO A 15 22.78 -24.53 7.27
CA PRO A 15 22.50 -25.63 8.20
C PRO A 15 22.11 -25.19 9.62
N ASP A 16 21.28 -26.05 10.21
CA ASP A 16 20.65 -26.03 11.53
C ASP A 16 21.58 -25.81 12.72
N ARG A 17 21.02 -25.27 13.81
CA ARG A 17 21.31 -25.78 15.15
C ARG A 17 20.19 -25.54 16.16
N ASP A 18 20.17 -26.48 17.09
CA ASP A 18 19.06 -27.04 17.85
C ASP A 18 18.90 -26.45 19.26
N SER A 19 17.67 -26.58 19.79
CA SER A 19 17.28 -26.75 21.20
C SER A 19 17.51 -25.63 22.23
N SER A 20 16.43 -25.19 22.90
CA SER A 20 16.13 -25.62 24.29
C SER A 20 14.89 -24.94 24.89
N ARG A 21 14.18 -25.74 25.69
CA ARG A 21 12.92 -25.52 26.42
C ARG A 21 13.10 -24.58 27.64
N ARG A 22 12.02 -23.86 28.04
CA ARG A 22 11.47 -23.91 29.43
C ARG A 22 10.12 -23.18 29.59
N ASN A 23 9.28 -23.78 30.43
CA ASN A 23 7.90 -23.46 30.81
C ASN A 23 7.80 -22.41 31.94
N ASN A 24 6.61 -21.80 32.09
CA ASN A 24 5.74 -21.66 33.31
C ASN A 24 4.79 -20.44 33.13
N SER A 25 3.46 -20.59 32.99
CA SER A 25 2.37 -20.59 34.03
C SER A 25 2.42 -19.38 34.99
N SER A 26 1.37 -18.67 35.42
CA SER A 26 -0.09 -18.68 35.22
C SER A 26 -0.69 -17.50 36.03
N GLU A 27 -1.85 -16.99 35.57
CA GLU A 27 -2.99 -16.44 36.35
C GLU A 27 -2.99 -15.04 37.04
N SER A 28 -3.91 -14.19 36.53
CA SER A 28 -4.99 -13.41 37.21
C SER A 28 -4.62 -12.34 38.27
N ASN A 29 -5.30 -11.20 38.49
CA ASN A 29 -6.70 -10.81 38.27
C ASN A 29 -6.89 -9.29 38.58
N LYS A 30 -8.01 -8.72 38.09
CA LYS A 30 -8.83 -7.59 38.62
C LYS A 30 -8.47 -6.09 38.42
N SER A 31 -9.19 -5.50 37.46
CA SER A 31 -10.20 -4.42 37.56
C SER A 31 -10.00 -3.16 38.44
N ASN A 32 -9.99 -2.00 37.78
CA ASN A 32 -10.85 -0.79 37.95
C ASN A 32 -10.22 0.29 37.05
N GLY A 33 -10.89 1.11 36.25
CA GLY A 33 -12.17 1.78 36.44
C GLY A 33 -11.90 3.28 36.17
N ASP A 34 -12.62 3.82 35.21
CA ASP A 34 -12.89 5.25 34.99
C ASP A 34 -11.98 6.10 34.08
N ALA A 35 -12.68 7.01 33.41
CA ALA A 35 -12.36 7.79 32.24
C ALA A 35 -11.15 8.71 32.41
N SER A 36 -10.17 8.55 31.53
CA SER A 36 -9.25 9.62 31.21
C SER A 36 -8.82 9.50 29.76
N GLN A 37 -9.22 10.51 28.99
CA GLN A 37 -8.61 10.96 27.73
C GLN A 37 -8.21 9.85 26.74
N LYS A 38 -9.00 9.67 25.67
CA LYS A 38 -8.54 9.02 24.43
C LYS A 38 -7.37 9.84 23.85
N PHE A 39 -6.19 9.70 24.44
CA PHE A 39 -4.97 9.78 23.66
C PHE A 39 -5.15 8.75 22.57
N LEU A 40 -5.36 9.23 21.33
CA LEU A 40 -5.07 8.44 20.14
C LEU A 40 -3.79 7.67 20.43
N ASP A 41 -3.81 6.35 20.29
CA ASP A 41 -2.62 5.52 20.46
C ASP A 41 -1.54 6.04 19.50
N VAL A 42 -0.70 6.95 19.99
CA VAL A 42 0.11 7.89 19.20
C VAL A 42 1.09 7.15 18.30
N ASN A 43 1.47 5.93 18.70
CA ASN A 43 2.43 5.10 17.97
C ASN A 43 1.82 4.44 16.72
N THR A 44 0.52 4.14 16.74
CA THR A 44 -0.13 3.35 15.68
C THR A 44 -0.68 4.23 14.55
N ASN A 45 -0.69 5.56 14.70
CA ASN A 45 -1.43 6.43 13.78
C ASN A 45 -0.71 7.71 13.32
N TRP A 46 0.62 7.70 13.34
CA TRP A 46 1.44 8.82 12.89
C TRP A 46 1.10 9.28 11.45
N ARG A 47 0.63 8.36 10.59
CA ARG A 47 0.15 8.67 9.24
C ARG A 47 -1.13 9.51 9.25
N GLU A 48 -2.15 9.12 10.02
CA GLU A 48 -3.36 9.93 10.16
C GLU A 48 -3.04 11.27 10.86
N PHE A 49 -2.09 11.28 11.79
CA PHE A 49 -1.61 12.53 12.41
C PHE A 49 -0.96 13.49 11.39
N ARG A 50 -0.08 13.00 10.51
CA ARG A 50 0.50 13.80 9.42
C ARG A 50 -0.58 14.33 8.46
N ALA A 51 -1.57 13.51 8.14
CA ALA A 51 -2.68 13.92 7.31
C ALA A 51 -3.51 15.04 7.96
N MET A 52 -3.77 14.96 9.28
CA MET A 52 -4.43 16.05 10.02
C MET A 52 -3.63 17.35 9.97
N LEU A 53 -2.32 17.29 10.21
CA LEU A 53 -1.44 18.47 10.16
C LEU A 53 -1.43 19.10 8.77
N TYR A 54 -1.30 18.28 7.72
CA TYR A 54 -1.32 18.76 6.34
C TYR A 54 -2.65 19.42 5.99
N ASN A 55 -3.78 18.81 6.37
CA ASN A 55 -5.10 19.38 6.11
C ASN A 55 -5.28 20.74 6.79
N ASN A 56 -4.88 20.87 8.06
CA ASN A 56 -4.95 22.14 8.78
C ASN A 56 -4.10 23.23 8.10
N TYR A 57 -2.88 22.88 7.66
CA TYR A 57 -2.01 23.79 6.93
C TYR A 57 -2.63 24.28 5.61
N GLN A 58 -3.30 23.40 4.84
CA GLN A 58 -3.97 23.81 3.60
C GLN A 58 -5.14 24.76 3.85
N VAL A 59 -5.91 24.54 4.92
CA VAL A 59 -7.00 25.44 5.34
C VAL A 59 -6.46 26.81 5.72
N GLU A 60 -5.43 26.88 6.58
CA GLU A 60 -4.79 28.15 6.97
C GLU A 60 -4.23 28.92 5.77
N LYS A 61 -3.61 28.22 4.82
CA LYS A 61 -3.09 28.83 3.58
C LYS A 61 -4.20 29.36 2.67
N THR A 62 -5.39 28.77 2.70
CA THR A 62 -6.54 29.22 1.91
C THR A 62 -7.26 30.38 2.59
N ASP A 63 -7.42 30.31 3.92
CA ASP A 63 -8.08 31.35 4.73
C ASP A 63 -7.24 32.61 4.88
N SER A 64 -5.90 32.52 4.89
CA SER A 64 -5.03 33.70 4.85
C SER A 64 -5.16 34.52 3.56
N VAL A 65 -5.73 33.94 2.50
CA VAL A 65 -6.09 34.65 1.26
C VAL A 65 -7.49 35.28 1.33
N ALA A 66 -8.35 34.82 2.24
CA ALA A 66 -9.71 35.30 2.44
C ALA A 66 -9.87 36.00 3.80
N GLN A 67 -9.78 37.34 3.83
CA GLN A 67 -9.95 38.13 5.06
C GLN A 67 -11.24 37.78 5.82
N GLY A 68 -11.12 37.44 7.13
CA GLY A 68 -12.22 37.47 8.11
C GLY A 68 -12.44 36.15 8.84
N GLY A 69 -11.81 35.99 10.01
CA GLY A 69 -11.76 34.72 10.75
C GLY A 69 -13.00 34.34 11.56
N THR A 70 -13.15 33.03 11.75
CA THR A 70 -13.69 32.39 12.97
C THR A 70 -12.66 31.34 13.44
N PRO A 71 -12.55 31.02 14.74
CA PRO A 71 -11.63 29.98 15.21
C PRO A 71 -12.14 28.64 14.68
N HIS A 72 -11.46 28.09 13.67
CA HIS A 72 -11.95 26.89 13.00
C HIS A 72 -11.62 25.66 13.84
N VAL A 73 -12.67 25.00 14.34
CA VAL A 73 -12.58 23.64 14.90
C VAL A 73 -11.99 22.75 13.79
N SER A 74 -10.88 22.09 14.09
CA SER A 74 -10.20 21.13 13.19
C SER A 74 -11.22 20.13 12.67
N LYS A 75 -11.48 20.17 11.36
CA LYS A 75 -12.42 19.24 10.71
C LYS A 75 -11.85 17.83 10.89
N PRO A 76 -12.63 16.88 11.43
CA PRO A 76 -12.13 15.51 11.60
C PRO A 76 -11.77 14.94 10.23
N LEU A 77 -10.63 14.26 10.17
CA LEU A 77 -10.15 13.62 8.95
C LEU A 77 -11.17 12.56 8.50
N GLY A 78 -11.57 12.60 7.23
CA GLY A 78 -12.43 11.58 6.65
C GLY A 78 -11.75 10.21 6.61
N PRO A 79 -12.50 9.13 6.29
CA PRO A 79 -11.91 7.79 6.12
C PRO A 79 -10.91 7.75 4.94
N LYS A 80 -11.12 8.61 3.95
CA LYS A 80 -10.25 8.87 2.81
C LYS A 80 -9.47 10.15 3.08
N TRP A 81 -8.17 10.07 2.85
CA TRP A 81 -7.25 11.20 2.97
C TRP A 81 -5.98 10.86 2.20
N ALA A 82 -5.35 11.87 1.64
CA ALA A 82 -4.02 11.78 1.05
C ALA A 82 -3.26 13.09 1.25
N HIS A 83 -1.94 13.00 1.33
CA HIS A 83 -1.09 14.19 1.35
C HIS A 83 0.25 13.90 0.66
N PRO A 84 0.87 14.90 0.00
CA PRO A 84 2.17 14.75 -0.62
C PRO A 84 3.26 14.43 0.41
N LEU A 85 4.30 13.78 -0.08
CA LEU A 85 5.53 13.47 0.64
C LEU A 85 6.72 14.07 -0.10
N SER A 86 7.73 14.54 0.64
CA SER A 86 8.98 15.02 0.07
C SER A 86 9.94 13.91 -0.33
N ALA A 87 9.74 12.69 0.19
CA ALA A 87 10.58 11.53 -0.06
C ALA A 87 9.72 10.25 -0.03
N PRO A 88 10.11 9.20 -0.78
CA PRO A 88 9.42 7.92 -0.74
C PRO A 88 9.68 7.19 0.58
N GLU A 89 8.64 6.55 1.12
CA GLU A 89 8.67 5.74 2.33
C GLU A 89 7.81 4.49 2.14
N THR A 90 8.09 3.40 2.86
CA THR A 90 7.25 2.19 2.79
C THR A 90 5.78 2.53 3.06
N GLY A 91 4.89 2.05 2.19
CA GLY A 91 3.46 2.31 2.26
C GLY A 91 3.01 3.65 1.70
N CYS A 92 3.89 4.45 1.12
CA CYS A 92 3.45 5.56 0.26
C CYS A 92 2.95 5.04 -1.09
N VAL A 93 2.30 5.92 -1.83
CA VAL A 93 1.95 5.70 -3.22
C VAL A 93 2.76 6.61 -4.14
N LEU A 94 3.12 6.07 -5.30
CA LEU A 94 3.71 6.82 -6.42
C LEU A 94 2.61 7.01 -7.47
N LEU A 95 2.25 8.27 -7.75
CA LEU A 95 1.28 8.62 -8.77
C LEU A 95 2.02 9.04 -10.03
N ALA A 96 1.75 8.34 -11.13
CA ALA A 96 2.32 8.67 -12.42
C ALA A 96 1.92 10.10 -12.84
N THR A 97 2.89 10.90 -13.29
CA THR A 97 2.60 12.22 -13.85
C THR A 97 2.30 12.13 -15.34
N GLU A 98 1.98 13.27 -15.96
CA GLU A 98 1.73 13.39 -17.39
C GLU A 98 2.96 13.00 -18.23
N LYS A 99 4.18 13.02 -17.66
CA LYS A 99 5.40 12.55 -18.33
C LYS A 99 5.38 11.05 -18.65
N LEU A 100 4.51 10.31 -17.99
CA LEU A 100 4.30 8.87 -18.20
C LEU A 100 3.07 8.57 -19.08
N ASP A 101 2.36 9.59 -19.57
CA ASP A 101 1.32 9.37 -20.57
C ASP A 101 1.94 8.72 -21.83
N GLY A 102 1.19 7.83 -22.49
CA GLY A 102 1.69 7.01 -23.61
C GLY A 102 2.60 5.82 -23.21
N VAL A 103 3.18 5.82 -22.01
CA VAL A 103 3.91 4.66 -21.48
C VAL A 103 2.90 3.64 -20.96
N ARG A 104 2.47 2.71 -21.82
CA ARG A 104 1.40 1.72 -21.53
C ARG A 104 1.50 1.08 -20.15
N THR A 105 2.70 0.77 -19.67
CA THR A 105 2.91 0.10 -18.37
C THR A 105 2.58 0.99 -17.16
N PHE A 106 2.81 2.30 -17.26
CA PHE A 106 2.79 3.21 -16.11
C PHE A 106 1.88 4.44 -16.27
N GLU A 107 1.29 4.67 -17.44
CA GLU A 107 0.33 5.77 -17.65
C GLU A 107 -0.78 5.73 -16.58
N ARG A 108 -1.01 6.88 -15.93
CA ARG A 108 -2.01 7.09 -14.86
C ARG A 108 -2.03 5.98 -13.80
N THR A 109 -0.87 5.40 -13.50
CA THR A 109 -0.76 4.37 -12.45
C THR A 109 -0.65 4.98 -11.06
N VAL A 110 -1.13 4.20 -10.11
CA VAL A 110 -0.84 4.36 -8.69
C VAL A 110 -0.07 3.13 -8.26
N VAL A 111 1.20 3.28 -7.90
CA VAL A 111 2.03 2.20 -7.35
C VAL A 111 2.03 2.33 -5.84
N LEU A 112 1.61 1.28 -5.11
CA LEU A 112 1.85 1.17 -3.68
C LEU A 112 3.28 0.67 -3.44
N LEU A 113 4.09 1.46 -2.75
CA LEU A 113 5.46 1.08 -2.40
C LEU A 113 5.42 0.09 -1.22
N LEU A 114 5.76 -1.17 -1.48
CA LEU A 114 5.74 -2.23 -0.46
C LEU A 114 6.99 -2.21 0.40
N ARG A 115 8.12 -1.81 -0.19
CA ARG A 115 9.37 -1.57 0.53
C ARG A 115 10.12 -0.43 -0.13
N SER A 116 10.65 0.50 0.66
CA SER A 116 11.50 1.60 0.17
C SER A 116 12.93 1.18 -0.17
N GLY A 117 13.26 -0.11 -0.02
CA GLY A 117 14.61 -0.64 -0.20
C GLY A 117 15.58 -0.32 0.94
N THR A 118 16.77 -0.90 0.87
CA THR A 118 17.91 -0.63 1.75
C THR A 118 19.10 -0.15 0.92
N ARG A 119 20.24 0.13 1.58
CA ARG A 119 21.49 0.45 0.87
C ARG A 119 22.11 -0.77 0.18
N HIS A 120 21.57 -1.97 0.39
CA HIS A 120 22.05 -3.15 -0.30
C HIS A 120 21.67 -3.08 -1.79
N PRO A 121 22.62 -3.27 -2.73
CA PRO A 121 22.37 -3.11 -4.17
C PRO A 121 21.25 -4.02 -4.73
N GLN A 122 20.98 -5.14 -4.06
CA GLN A 122 19.94 -6.09 -4.46
C GLN A 122 18.59 -5.84 -3.77
N GLU A 123 18.50 -4.85 -2.87
CA GLU A 123 17.30 -4.53 -2.10
C GLU A 123 16.80 -3.13 -2.44
N GLY A 124 16.55 -2.88 -3.73
CA GLY A 124 15.96 -1.63 -4.18
C GLY A 124 14.50 -1.45 -3.75
N PRO A 125 13.94 -0.23 -3.90
CA PRO A 125 12.53 0.01 -3.70
C PRO A 125 11.69 -0.86 -4.63
N PHE A 126 10.55 -1.37 -4.14
CA PHE A 126 9.61 -2.07 -5.00
C PHE A 126 8.17 -1.92 -4.52
N GLY A 127 7.24 -2.09 -5.45
CA GLY A 127 5.83 -1.87 -5.24
C GLY A 127 4.94 -2.59 -6.25
N VAL A 128 3.63 -2.44 -6.08
CA VAL A 128 2.62 -2.98 -7.00
C VAL A 128 1.68 -1.89 -7.48
N VAL A 129 1.31 -1.94 -8.76
CA VAL A 129 0.26 -1.08 -9.32
C VAL A 129 -1.10 -1.51 -8.76
N ILE A 130 -1.81 -0.61 -8.08
CA ILE A 130 -3.05 -0.92 -7.36
C ILE A 130 -4.34 -0.53 -8.10
N ASN A 131 -4.23 0.24 -9.19
CA ASN A 131 -5.38 0.73 -9.96
C ASN A 131 -5.51 0.12 -11.37
N ARG A 132 -5.01 -1.12 -11.57
CA ARG A 132 -5.10 -1.85 -12.84
C ARG A 132 -5.67 -3.26 -12.67
N PRO A 133 -7.00 -3.40 -12.51
CA PRO A 133 -7.64 -4.72 -12.49
C PRO A 133 -7.49 -5.40 -13.85
N LEU A 134 -7.28 -6.72 -13.84
CA LEU A 134 -7.21 -7.53 -15.07
C LEU A 134 -8.58 -8.09 -15.49
N HIS A 135 -9.64 -7.80 -14.71
CA HIS A 135 -10.98 -8.37 -14.89
C HIS A 135 -10.98 -9.91 -15.02
N LYS A 136 -10.01 -10.55 -14.36
CA LYS A 136 -9.84 -12.00 -14.30
C LYS A 136 -9.77 -12.44 -12.85
N LYS A 137 -10.26 -13.65 -12.59
CA LYS A 137 -10.09 -14.35 -11.32
C LYS A 137 -8.92 -15.32 -11.42
N ILE A 138 -8.37 -15.72 -10.29
CA ILE A 138 -7.24 -16.68 -10.23
C ILE A 138 -7.54 -17.96 -10.99
N LYS A 139 -8.74 -18.53 -10.85
CA LYS A 139 -9.14 -19.77 -11.56
C LYS A 139 -9.01 -19.70 -13.08
N HIS A 140 -9.06 -18.50 -13.67
CA HIS A 140 -8.92 -18.32 -15.12
C HIS A 140 -7.45 -18.42 -15.59
N MET A 141 -6.47 -18.41 -14.67
CA MET A 141 -5.05 -18.48 -15.02
C MET A 141 -4.46 -19.88 -14.97
N LYS A 142 -5.28 -20.92 -14.72
CA LYS A 142 -4.82 -22.31 -14.57
C LYS A 142 -3.58 -22.38 -13.65
N PRO A 143 -3.71 -21.92 -12.40
CA PRO A 143 -2.56 -21.79 -11.51
C PRO A 143 -1.92 -23.15 -11.24
N ASN A 144 -0.59 -23.19 -11.18
CA ASN A 144 0.17 -24.41 -10.88
C ASN A 144 0.20 -24.73 -9.37
N ASN A 145 -0.31 -23.85 -8.52
CA ASN A 145 -0.41 -24.05 -7.07
C ASN A 145 -1.86 -24.40 -6.69
N ASN A 146 -2.03 -25.41 -5.84
CA ASN A 146 -3.34 -25.94 -5.46
C ASN A 146 -4.18 -24.94 -4.65
N GLU A 147 -3.57 -24.14 -3.78
CA GLU A 147 -4.28 -23.14 -2.97
C GLU A 147 -4.83 -22.01 -3.82
N LEU A 148 -4.08 -21.59 -4.86
CA LEU A 148 -4.60 -20.68 -5.89
C LEU A 148 -5.78 -21.30 -6.66
N ALA A 149 -5.71 -22.61 -6.97
CA ALA A 149 -6.77 -23.30 -7.69
C ALA A 149 -8.02 -23.56 -6.85
N THR A 150 -7.93 -23.46 -5.52
CA THR A 150 -9.00 -23.81 -4.56
C THR A 150 -9.33 -22.63 -3.65
N THR A 151 -8.61 -22.46 -2.54
CA THR A 151 -8.83 -21.45 -1.50
C THR A 151 -8.98 -20.03 -2.04
N PHE A 152 -8.18 -19.67 -3.06
CA PHE A 152 -8.17 -18.33 -3.66
C PHE A 152 -8.75 -18.27 -5.08
N ALA A 153 -9.41 -19.34 -5.55
CA ALA A 153 -9.86 -19.48 -6.94
C ALA A 153 -10.69 -18.30 -7.46
N ASP A 154 -11.51 -17.71 -6.58
CA ASP A 154 -12.41 -16.61 -6.91
C ASP A 154 -11.85 -15.20 -6.66
N CYS A 155 -10.63 -15.07 -6.13
CA CYS A 155 -10.01 -13.76 -5.91
C CYS A 155 -9.65 -13.07 -7.23
N SER A 156 -9.82 -11.76 -7.27
CA SER A 156 -9.55 -10.91 -8.43
C SER A 156 -8.06 -10.67 -8.63
N LEU A 157 -7.63 -10.67 -9.89
CA LEU A 157 -6.26 -10.40 -10.32
C LEU A 157 -6.10 -8.95 -10.80
N HIS A 158 -4.95 -8.39 -10.43
CA HIS A 158 -4.52 -7.06 -10.83
C HIS A 158 -3.16 -7.16 -11.53
N PHE A 159 -2.88 -6.23 -12.42
CA PHE A 159 -1.53 -6.02 -12.93
C PHE A 159 -0.74 -5.28 -11.86
N GLY A 160 0.32 -5.89 -11.33
CA GLY A 160 1.19 -5.28 -10.31
C GLY A 160 2.43 -4.62 -10.89
N GLY A 161 2.89 -5.02 -12.07
CA GLY A 161 4.01 -4.38 -12.75
C GLY A 161 4.72 -5.29 -13.76
N PRO A 162 5.77 -4.78 -14.43
CA PRO A 162 6.42 -5.47 -15.53
C PRO A 162 7.35 -6.62 -15.13
N LEU A 163 7.83 -6.68 -13.88
CA LEU A 163 8.67 -7.79 -13.42
C LEU A 163 7.82 -9.00 -13.06
N GLU A 164 8.28 -10.18 -13.42
CA GLU A 164 7.57 -11.43 -13.14
C GLU A 164 7.68 -11.82 -11.67
N ALA A 165 6.54 -11.82 -10.99
CA ALA A 165 6.35 -12.41 -9.66
C ALA A 165 4.85 -12.60 -9.41
N SER A 166 4.51 -13.33 -8.35
CA SER A 166 3.15 -13.37 -7.81
C SER A 166 3.18 -12.81 -6.40
N MET A 167 2.49 -11.70 -6.19
CA MET A 167 2.37 -11.02 -4.90
C MET A 167 0.89 -10.90 -4.52
N PHE A 168 0.62 -10.79 -3.23
CA PHE A 168 -0.70 -10.44 -2.74
C PHE A 168 -0.63 -9.38 -1.65
N LEU A 169 -1.66 -8.54 -1.61
CA LEU A 169 -1.95 -7.69 -0.47
C LEU A 169 -3.01 -8.37 0.38
N LEU A 170 -2.86 -8.20 1.69
CA LEU A 170 -3.76 -8.73 2.69
C LEU A 170 -4.22 -7.58 3.59
N LYS A 171 -5.53 -7.37 3.65
CA LYS A 171 -6.16 -6.48 4.64
C LYS A 171 -6.24 -7.21 5.97
N VAL A 172 -5.72 -6.60 7.02
CA VAL A 172 -5.75 -7.17 8.38
C VAL A 172 -6.42 -6.20 9.33
N GLY A 173 -7.16 -6.72 10.32
CA GLY A 173 -7.68 -5.88 11.40
C GLY A 173 -6.54 -5.19 12.15
N LYS A 174 -6.69 -3.90 12.50
CA LYS A 174 -5.66 -3.06 13.16
C LYS A 174 -5.01 -3.66 14.43
N LYS A 175 -5.58 -4.71 15.02
CA LYS A 175 -5.09 -5.39 16.24
C LYS A 175 -4.50 -6.78 16.01
N SER A 176 -4.53 -7.28 14.78
CA SER A 176 -4.05 -8.62 14.46
C SER A 176 -2.72 -8.50 13.74
N LYS A 177 -1.62 -8.83 14.42
CA LYS A 177 -0.37 -9.13 13.73
C LYS A 177 -0.43 -10.58 13.28
N ILE A 178 -0.25 -10.79 11.99
CA ILE A 178 -0.26 -12.13 11.40
C ILE A 178 1.17 -12.45 11.00
N GLY A 179 1.75 -13.46 11.65
CA GLY A 179 3.08 -13.96 11.30
C GLY A 179 3.11 -14.43 9.84
N GLY A 180 4.30 -14.41 9.23
CA GLY A 180 4.47 -14.86 7.84
C GLY A 180 4.21 -13.81 6.76
N PHE A 181 3.63 -12.66 7.11
CA PHE A 181 3.43 -11.53 6.19
C PHE A 181 4.15 -10.28 6.67
N GLU A 182 4.61 -9.47 5.74
CA GLU A 182 5.30 -8.22 6.03
C GLU A 182 4.29 -7.06 6.05
N GLU A 183 4.28 -6.31 7.14
CA GLU A 183 3.40 -5.16 7.30
C GLU A 183 3.93 -3.96 6.50
N VAL A 184 3.10 -3.43 5.60
CA VAL A 184 3.42 -2.23 4.81
C VAL A 184 3.02 -0.98 5.59
N ILE A 185 1.78 -0.97 6.09
CA ILE A 185 1.19 0.06 6.94
C ILE A 185 0.22 -0.62 7.92
N PRO A 186 -0.15 0.01 9.04
CA PRO A 186 -1.08 -0.57 9.99
C PRO A 186 -2.36 -1.12 9.35
N GLY A 187 -2.56 -2.43 9.46
CA GLY A 187 -3.72 -3.15 8.90
C GLY A 187 -3.60 -3.52 7.41
N LEU A 188 -2.42 -3.38 6.81
CA LEU A 188 -2.13 -3.83 5.45
C LEU A 188 -0.77 -4.52 5.40
N CYS A 189 -0.80 -5.78 5.03
CA CYS A 189 0.39 -6.60 4.84
C CYS A 189 0.51 -7.03 3.36
N PHE A 190 1.69 -7.48 2.99
CA PHE A 190 1.91 -8.17 1.73
C PHE A 190 2.59 -9.52 1.95
N GLY A 191 2.40 -10.39 0.96
CA GLY A 191 3.09 -11.67 0.87
C GLY A 191 3.38 -12.04 -0.58
N ALA A 192 4.15 -13.10 -0.74
CA ALA A 192 4.56 -13.62 -2.03
C ALA A 192 4.24 -15.12 -2.13
N ARG A 193 4.69 -15.75 -3.21
CA ARG A 193 4.43 -17.17 -3.48
C ARG A 193 4.86 -18.10 -2.33
N ASN A 194 5.95 -17.80 -1.64
CA ASN A 194 6.47 -18.62 -0.53
C ASN A 194 5.60 -18.58 0.74
N SER A 195 4.80 -17.53 0.91
CA SER A 195 3.88 -17.37 2.07
C SER A 195 2.44 -17.78 1.73
N LEU A 196 2.19 -18.33 0.54
CA LEU A 196 0.83 -18.63 0.08
C LEU A 196 0.18 -19.78 0.85
N ASP A 197 0.94 -20.82 1.18
CA ASP A 197 0.40 -21.98 1.88
C ASP A 197 -0.03 -21.58 3.31
N GLU A 198 0.77 -20.73 3.99
CA GLU A 198 0.40 -20.16 5.29
C GLU A 198 -0.85 -19.29 5.21
N ALA A 199 -0.97 -18.47 4.16
CA ALA A 199 -2.17 -17.68 3.90
C ALA A 199 -3.42 -18.55 3.72
N ALA A 200 -3.29 -19.63 2.95
CA ALA A 200 -4.40 -20.54 2.70
C ALA A 200 -4.87 -21.24 3.98
N GLU A 201 -3.93 -21.67 4.82
CA GLU A 201 -4.26 -22.29 6.10
C GLU A 201 -4.98 -21.32 7.04
N LEU A 202 -4.61 -20.03 7.05
CA LEU A 202 -5.33 -19.00 7.81
C LEU A 202 -6.76 -18.80 7.31
N VAL A 203 -6.99 -18.90 6.00
CA VAL A 203 -8.33 -18.82 5.40
C VAL A 203 -9.16 -20.06 5.75
N LYS A 204 -8.60 -21.27 5.63
CA LYS A 204 -9.29 -22.53 5.96
C LYS A 204 -9.68 -22.59 7.43
N ARG A 205 -8.87 -22.03 8.34
CA ARG A 205 -9.19 -21.89 9.76
C ARG A 205 -10.20 -20.78 10.08
N GLY A 206 -10.63 -20.00 9.10
CA GLY A 206 -11.54 -18.87 9.27
C GLY A 206 -10.93 -17.68 10.01
N THR A 207 -9.59 -17.63 10.15
CA THR A 207 -8.89 -16.49 10.75
C THR A 207 -8.86 -15.30 9.80
N LEU A 208 -8.72 -15.58 8.51
CA LEU A 208 -8.79 -14.64 7.41
C LEU A 208 -9.90 -15.06 6.45
N LYS A 209 -10.36 -14.14 5.61
CA LYS A 209 -11.24 -14.48 4.51
C LYS A 209 -10.51 -14.32 3.18
N SER A 210 -10.89 -15.10 2.18
CA SER A 210 -10.32 -14.97 0.83
C SER A 210 -10.59 -13.59 0.23
N GLU A 211 -11.67 -12.90 0.65
CA GLU A 211 -11.99 -11.55 0.20
C GLU A 211 -11.04 -10.46 0.77
N ASP A 212 -10.29 -10.77 1.83
CA ASP A 212 -9.29 -9.85 2.39
C ASP A 212 -8.01 -9.80 1.52
N PHE A 213 -7.88 -10.70 0.56
CA PHE A 213 -6.72 -10.82 -0.33
C PHE A 213 -6.96 -10.16 -1.68
N LYS A 214 -5.94 -9.46 -2.17
CA LYS A 214 -5.85 -8.97 -3.55
C LYS A 214 -4.57 -9.48 -4.19
N PHE A 215 -4.68 -10.11 -5.35
CA PHE A 215 -3.55 -10.74 -6.02
C PHE A 215 -3.06 -9.92 -7.21
N PHE A 216 -1.74 -9.91 -7.39
CA PHE A 216 -1.04 -9.11 -8.37
C PHE A 216 -0.15 -10.00 -9.25
N VAL A 217 -0.27 -9.81 -10.56
CA VAL A 217 0.63 -10.36 -11.56
C VAL A 217 1.75 -9.36 -11.77
N GLY A 218 2.93 -9.75 -11.32
CA GLY A 218 4.14 -8.96 -11.38
C GLY A 218 4.21 -7.82 -10.38
N TYR A 219 5.30 -7.08 -10.45
CA TYR A 219 5.60 -5.94 -9.58
C TYR A 219 6.48 -4.91 -10.31
N ALA A 220 6.59 -3.72 -9.73
CA ALA A 220 7.51 -2.69 -10.18
C ALA A 220 8.67 -2.58 -9.18
N GLY A 221 9.90 -2.59 -9.68
CA GLY A 221 11.11 -2.50 -8.87
C GLY A 221 12.04 -1.43 -9.42
N TRP A 222 12.77 -0.78 -8.54
CA TRP A 222 13.73 0.26 -8.88
C TRP A 222 15.09 -0.06 -8.30
N GLN A 223 16.14 0.47 -8.90
CA GLN A 223 17.37 0.71 -8.14
C GLN A 223 17.16 1.85 -7.15
N LEU A 224 17.93 1.85 -6.05
CA LEU A 224 17.74 2.84 -4.97
C LEU A 224 17.82 4.28 -5.47
N ASP A 225 18.82 4.60 -6.29
CA ASP A 225 19.00 5.95 -6.83
C ASP A 225 18.06 6.23 -8.01
N GLN A 226 17.68 5.21 -8.78
CA GLN A 226 16.76 5.37 -9.91
C GLN A 226 15.40 5.93 -9.48
N LEU A 227 14.78 5.41 -8.42
CA LEU A 227 13.49 5.94 -7.97
C LEU A 227 13.63 7.41 -7.54
N ARG A 228 14.74 7.77 -6.89
CA ARG A 228 15.01 9.14 -6.48
C ARG A 228 15.12 10.05 -7.70
N GLU A 229 15.92 9.66 -8.70
CA GLU A 229 16.10 10.39 -9.94
C GLU A 229 14.78 10.56 -10.72
N GLU A 230 13.94 9.52 -10.74
CA GLU A 230 12.62 9.58 -11.37
C GLU A 230 11.69 10.57 -10.67
N ILE A 231 11.71 10.62 -9.33
CA ILE A 231 10.94 11.61 -8.54
C ILE A 231 11.47 13.03 -8.77
N GLU A 232 12.79 13.22 -8.73
CA GLU A 232 13.44 14.53 -9.00
C GLU A 232 13.19 15.01 -10.44
N SER A 233 12.99 14.08 -11.37
CA SER A 233 12.64 14.35 -12.76
C SER A 233 11.12 14.46 -12.99
N ASP A 234 10.30 14.58 -11.94
CA ASP A 234 8.83 14.68 -11.97
C ASP A 234 8.11 13.53 -12.71
N TYR A 235 8.65 12.31 -12.72
CA TYR A 235 7.91 11.15 -13.23
C TYR A 235 6.85 10.67 -12.23
N TRP A 236 7.06 10.93 -10.94
CA TRP A 236 6.18 10.48 -9.86
C TRP A 236 5.85 11.61 -8.89
N HIS A 237 4.56 11.77 -8.56
CA HIS A 237 4.18 12.42 -7.31
C HIS A 237 4.17 11.37 -6.19
N VAL A 238 4.77 11.70 -5.05
CA VAL A 238 4.81 10.82 -3.89
C VAL A 238 3.77 11.27 -2.88
N ALA A 239 2.92 10.36 -2.40
CA ALA A 239 1.90 10.68 -1.41
C ALA A 239 1.74 9.58 -0.35
N ALA A 240 1.38 9.96 0.87
CA ALA A 240 0.79 9.04 1.82
C ALA A 240 -0.73 9.10 1.67
N CYS A 241 -1.39 7.95 1.75
CA CYS A 241 -2.84 7.86 1.71
C CYS A 241 -3.37 6.86 2.73
N SER A 242 -4.68 6.95 2.97
CA SER A 242 -5.38 6.06 3.89
C SER A 242 -5.50 4.63 3.35
N PRO A 243 -5.55 3.60 4.20
CA PRO A 243 -5.85 2.23 3.76
C PRO A 243 -7.19 2.12 3.02
N HIS A 244 -8.16 3.00 3.31
CA HIS A 244 -9.42 3.08 2.58
C HIS A 244 -9.22 3.52 1.13
N LEU A 245 -8.21 4.34 0.81
CA LEU A 245 -7.88 4.64 -0.59
C LEU A 245 -7.08 3.52 -1.27
N ILE A 246 -6.51 2.56 -0.55
CA ILE A 246 -5.73 1.45 -1.14
C ILE A 246 -6.61 0.24 -1.46
N PHE A 247 -7.57 -0.08 -0.58
CA PHE A 247 -8.51 -1.20 -0.75
C PHE A 247 -9.90 -0.78 -1.20
N GLY A 248 -10.31 0.43 -0.77
CA GLY A 248 -11.63 1.06 -0.92
C GLY A 248 -12.83 0.18 -0.76
N ASP A 249 -13.97 0.80 -1.05
CA ASP A 249 -15.23 0.36 -0.48
C ASP A 249 -15.93 -0.69 -1.36
N SER A 250 -15.46 -0.88 -2.60
CA SER A 250 -15.95 -1.92 -3.50
C SER A 250 -14.85 -2.43 -4.45
N SER A 251 -14.85 -3.76 -4.70
CA SER A 251 -13.88 -4.44 -5.57
C SER A 251 -13.96 -4.00 -7.04
N ASP A 252 -15.00 -3.27 -7.45
CA ASP A 252 -15.33 -3.02 -8.86
C ASP A 252 -15.08 -1.58 -9.33
N SER A 253 -14.67 -0.65 -8.45
CA SER A 253 -14.52 0.78 -8.78
C SER A 253 -13.06 1.27 -8.93
N TRP A 254 -12.12 0.36 -9.17
CA TRP A 254 -10.68 0.66 -9.32
C TRP A 254 -10.31 0.88 -10.77
N SER A 255 -10.82 1.95 -11.37
CA SER A 255 -10.35 2.42 -12.68
C SER A 255 -9.38 3.59 -12.48
N GLU A 256 -9.13 4.37 -13.54
CA GLU A 256 -8.47 5.69 -13.45
C GLU A 256 -9.02 6.60 -12.34
N SER A 257 -10.22 6.29 -11.82
CA SER A 257 -10.80 6.88 -10.62
C SER A 257 -9.80 7.02 -9.46
N LEU A 258 -9.01 5.98 -9.14
CA LEU A 258 -8.15 6.06 -7.94
C LEU A 258 -7.06 7.13 -8.07
N TRP A 259 -6.40 7.21 -9.23
CA TRP A 259 -5.37 8.21 -9.47
C TRP A 259 -5.93 9.62 -9.29
N LYS A 260 -7.14 9.86 -9.83
CA LYS A 260 -7.85 11.14 -9.67
C LYS A 260 -8.25 11.39 -8.23
N GLU A 261 -8.79 10.38 -7.55
CA GLU A 261 -9.27 10.46 -6.18
C GLU A 261 -8.13 10.82 -5.21
N ILE A 262 -6.98 10.15 -5.30
CA ILE A 262 -5.82 10.48 -4.46
C ILE A 262 -5.33 11.91 -4.71
N LEU A 263 -5.26 12.36 -5.97
CA LEU A 263 -4.87 13.74 -6.29
C LEU A 263 -5.88 14.79 -5.78
N GLN A 264 -7.17 14.46 -5.79
CA GLN A 264 -8.21 15.33 -5.21
C GLN A 264 -8.04 15.43 -3.69
N GLU A 265 -7.79 14.30 -3.02
CA GLU A 265 -7.55 14.24 -1.58
C GLU A 265 -6.26 14.98 -1.17
N MET A 266 -5.22 15.00 -2.03
CA MET A 266 -4.00 15.80 -1.81
C MET A 266 -4.24 17.32 -1.87
N GLY A 267 -5.33 17.76 -2.53
CA GLY A 267 -5.76 19.16 -2.58
C GLY A 267 -4.83 20.11 -3.34
N GLY A 268 -5.16 21.40 -3.31
CA GLY A 268 -4.38 22.46 -3.97
C GLY A 268 -4.16 22.19 -5.47
N HIS A 269 -2.93 22.40 -5.94
CA HIS A 269 -2.56 22.19 -7.34
C HIS A 269 -2.74 20.72 -7.81
N TYR A 270 -2.67 19.73 -6.93
CA TYR A 270 -2.91 18.33 -7.28
C TYR A 270 -4.36 18.09 -7.73
N SER A 271 -5.32 18.78 -7.11
CA SER A 271 -6.73 18.69 -7.53
C SER A 271 -6.97 19.30 -8.92
N GLU A 272 -6.13 20.22 -9.39
CA GLU A 272 -6.20 20.73 -10.76
C GLU A 272 -5.62 19.71 -11.73
N LEU A 273 -4.48 19.09 -11.39
CA LEU A 273 -3.86 18.01 -12.16
C LEU A 273 -4.81 16.81 -12.35
N SER A 274 -5.63 16.49 -11.35
CA SER A 274 -6.59 15.38 -11.45
C SER A 274 -7.62 15.54 -12.58
N ARG A 275 -7.84 16.77 -13.05
CA ARG A 275 -8.84 17.12 -14.09
C ARG A 275 -8.24 17.19 -15.49
N LYS A 276 -6.92 17.16 -15.63
CA LYS A 276 -6.27 17.24 -16.94
C LYS A 276 -6.55 15.96 -17.75
N PRO A 277 -6.90 16.09 -19.05
CA PRO A 277 -7.06 14.94 -19.91
C PRO A 277 -5.72 14.26 -20.15
N LYS A 278 -5.76 13.00 -20.61
CA LYS A 278 -4.55 12.33 -21.08
C LYS A 278 -4.00 13.03 -22.30
N GLN A 279 -2.68 13.10 -22.39
CA GLN A 279 -2.03 13.54 -23.61
C GLN A 279 -1.94 12.34 -24.57
N ASP A 280 -2.53 12.48 -25.75
CA ASP A 280 -2.30 11.54 -26.85
C ASP A 280 -0.90 11.81 -27.40
N ILE A 281 0.00 10.83 -27.31
CA ILE A 281 1.34 10.85 -27.92
C ILE A 281 1.30 10.10 -29.25
#